data_AF-A0A0B7AFH3-F1
#
_entry.id   AF-A0A0B7AFH3-F1
#
_cell.length_a   1.000
_cell.length_b   1.000
_cell.length_c   1.000
_cell.angle_alpha   90.00
_cell.angle_beta   90.00
_cell.angle_gamma   90.00
#
_symmetry.space_group_name_H-M   'P 1'
#
loop_
_entity.id
_entity.type
_entity.pdbx_description
1 polymer ?
#
loop_
_entity_poly.entity_id
_entity_poly.type
_entity_poly.pdbx_seq_one_letter_code
_entity_poly.pdbx_strand_id
1 'polypeptide(L)'
;EGHSGPVYDIAFQSDGALCVTGGLDAYGRVWDLRSGRCVMFLEGHLQAVLAVDFSDDGYHMATGSEDNGTKIWDLRQRKCVYTVPSHTNIVSAVKFQPHSGNYLVTASYDGTAKIWAHPTWAPLKTMAGHESRVMGLDISPDLKYIATSSYDRTFKLWVSEYSGGL
;
A
#
# COMPACT_ATOMS: atom_id res chain seq x y z
N GLU A 1 7.56 21.67 0.74
CA GLU A 1 8.91 21.07 0.83
C GLU A 1 8.98 20.17 2.05
N GLY A 2 9.71 19.06 2.02
CA GLY A 2 9.92 18.24 3.22
C GLY A 2 10.55 16.86 3.04
N HIS A 3 10.33 16.17 1.91
CA HIS A 3 11.18 15.02 1.56
C HIS A 3 12.56 15.51 1.14
N SER A 4 13.62 14.80 1.54
CA SER A 4 15.01 15.10 1.12
C SER A 4 15.43 14.40 -0.18
N GLY A 5 14.49 13.73 -0.85
CA GLY A 5 14.69 13.07 -2.14
C GLY A 5 13.39 12.96 -2.93
N PRO A 6 13.40 12.26 -4.08
CA PRO A 6 12.21 11.99 -4.88
C PRO A 6 11.04 11.45 -4.06
N VAL A 7 9.85 11.94 -4.38
CA VAL A 7 8.58 11.39 -3.91
C VAL A 7 8.09 10.43 -4.99
N TYR A 8 7.81 9.19 -4.61
CA TYR A 8 7.43 8.14 -5.54
C TYR A 8 5.92 7.95 -5.67
N ASP A 9 5.19 8.19 -4.58
CA ASP A 9 3.76 7.93 -4.55
C ASP A 9 3.02 8.87 -3.58
N ILE A 10 1.73 9.05 -3.84
CA ILE A 10 0.81 9.88 -3.06
C ILE A 10 -0.59 9.25 -3.04
N ALA A 11 -1.22 9.24 -1.88
CA ALA A 11 -2.63 8.85 -1.73
C ALA A 11 -3.39 9.86 -0.87
N PHE A 12 -4.64 10.14 -1.26
CA PHE A 12 -5.53 11.05 -0.55
C PHE A 12 -6.41 10.28 0.42
N GLN A 13 -6.68 10.88 1.56
CA GLN A 13 -7.77 10.45 2.43
C GLN A 13 -9.11 10.68 1.73
N SER A 14 -10.11 9.85 2.01
CA SER A 14 -11.43 9.88 1.37
C SER A 14 -12.19 11.21 1.53
N ASP A 15 -11.97 11.95 2.62
CA ASP A 15 -12.54 13.27 2.87
C ASP A 15 -11.72 14.43 2.23
N GLY A 16 -10.56 14.12 1.64
CA GLY A 16 -9.65 15.09 1.04
C GLY A 16 -8.97 16.03 2.03
N ALA A 17 -9.02 15.77 3.35
CA ALA A 17 -8.38 16.61 4.35
C ALA A 17 -6.87 16.34 4.44
N LEU A 18 -6.48 15.07 4.30
CA LEU A 18 -5.10 14.63 4.36
C LEU A 18 -4.64 13.95 3.07
N CYS A 19 -3.33 13.93 2.86
CA CYS A 19 -2.69 12.99 1.97
C CYS A 19 -1.48 12.33 2.64
N VAL A 20 -1.11 11.15 2.17
CA VAL A 20 0.12 10.45 2.53
C VAL A 20 1.05 10.41 1.31
N THR A 21 2.35 10.63 1.52
CA THR A 21 3.39 10.52 0.48
C THR A 21 4.49 9.56 0.91
N GLY A 22 5.09 8.85 -0.04
CA GLY A 22 6.27 8.02 0.15
C GLY A 22 7.47 8.55 -0.64
N GLY A 23 8.67 8.50 -0.08
CA GLY A 23 9.86 9.01 -0.77
C GLY A 23 11.14 8.21 -0.57
N LEU A 24 12.16 8.61 -1.35
CA LEU A 24 13.51 8.01 -1.35
C LEU A 24 14.21 8.11 0.01
N ASP A 25 13.80 9.06 0.84
CA ASP A 25 14.39 9.30 2.16
C ASP A 25 13.97 8.28 3.23
N ALA A 26 13.31 7.19 2.83
CA ALA A 26 12.80 6.11 3.68
C ALA A 26 11.63 6.51 4.61
N TYR A 27 11.07 7.69 4.42
CA TYR A 27 9.92 8.15 5.20
C TYR A 27 8.66 8.15 4.35
N GLY A 28 7.56 7.70 4.96
CA GLY A 28 6.24 8.20 4.58
C GLY A 28 5.93 9.49 5.35
N ARG A 29 5.10 10.37 4.81
CA ARG A 29 4.65 11.60 5.48
C ARG A 29 3.16 11.80 5.27
N VAL A 30 2.47 12.27 6.30
CA VAL A 30 1.06 12.66 6.24
C VAL A 30 0.97 14.18 6.27
N TRP A 31 0.19 14.76 5.38
CA TRP A 31 0.07 16.19 5.18
C TRP A 31 -1.36 16.64 5.42
N ASP A 32 -1.54 17.73 6.16
CA ASP A 32 -2.81 18.45 6.21
C ASP A 32 -2.88 19.40 5.01
N LEU A 33 -3.83 19.15 4.10
CA LEU A 33 -3.92 19.86 2.83
C LEU A 33 -4.40 21.30 2.98
N ARG A 34 -5.11 21.61 4.06
CA ARG A 34 -5.58 22.97 4.36
C ARG A 34 -4.45 23.89 4.80
N SER A 35 -3.53 23.38 5.62
CA SER A 35 -2.40 24.14 6.17
C SER A 35 -1.10 23.97 5.38
N GLY A 36 -1.02 22.93 4.55
CA GLY A 36 0.19 22.55 3.82
C GLY A 36 1.30 21.99 4.72
N ARG A 37 0.97 21.58 5.96
CA ARG A 37 1.96 21.12 6.94
C ARG A 37 2.03 19.61 7.02
N CYS A 38 3.24 19.08 7.19
CA CYS A 38 3.42 17.68 7.59
C CYS A 38 2.92 17.52 9.03
N VAL A 39 1.94 16.64 9.22
CA VAL A 39 1.34 16.37 10.53
C VAL A 39 1.81 15.07 11.16
N MET A 40 2.39 14.14 10.40
CA MET A 40 2.93 12.87 10.90
C MET A 40 4.05 12.35 9.99
N PHE A 41 5.11 11.82 10.60
CA PHE A 41 6.17 11.07 9.93
C PHE A 41 5.94 9.57 10.14
N LEU A 42 6.01 8.80 9.06
CA LEU A 42 5.90 7.34 9.06
C LEU A 42 7.30 6.75 9.11
N GLU A 43 7.92 6.82 10.29
CA GLU A 43 9.30 6.38 10.54
C GLU A 43 9.37 4.88 10.86
N GLY A 44 10.27 4.16 10.18
CA GLY A 44 10.58 2.76 10.50
C GLY A 44 10.89 1.87 9.31
N HIS A 45 10.72 2.35 8.07
CA HIS A 45 11.32 1.69 6.90
C HIS A 45 12.83 1.96 6.85
N LEU A 46 13.58 1.00 6.32
CA LEU A 46 15.05 1.10 6.22
C LEU A 46 15.52 1.60 4.86
N GLN A 47 14.62 1.64 3.88
CA GLN A 47 14.87 2.07 2.50
C GLN A 47 13.66 2.83 1.96
N ALA A 48 13.73 3.28 0.71
CA ALA A 48 12.73 4.13 0.07
C ALA A 48 11.31 3.59 0.27
N VAL A 49 10.36 4.50 0.51
CA VAL A 49 8.93 4.18 0.50
C VAL A 49 8.41 4.46 -0.91
N LEU A 50 8.10 3.40 -1.65
CA LEU A 50 7.74 3.48 -3.05
C LEU A 50 6.23 3.50 -3.29
N ALA A 51 5.46 3.00 -2.33
CA ALA A 51 4.02 2.86 -2.45
C ALA A 51 3.35 3.30 -1.18
N VAL A 52 2.25 4.03 -1.30
CA VAL A 52 1.42 4.45 -0.17
C VAL A 52 -0.05 4.33 -0.51
N ASP A 53 -0.89 4.05 0.49
CA ASP A 53 -2.33 4.07 0.31
C ASP A 53 -3.03 4.47 1.60
N PHE A 54 -4.20 5.09 1.46
CA PHE A 54 -5.05 5.50 2.58
C PHE A 54 -6.27 4.58 2.62
N SER A 55 -6.58 4.01 3.78
CA SER A 55 -7.80 3.24 3.96
C SER A 55 -9.02 4.17 3.94
N ASP A 56 -10.13 3.70 3.37
CA ASP A 56 -11.40 4.42 3.38
C ASP A 56 -11.98 4.63 4.78
N ASP A 57 -11.47 3.92 5.80
CA ASP A 57 -11.79 4.19 7.20
C ASP A 57 -11.29 5.55 7.69
N GLY A 58 -10.38 6.19 6.95
CA GLY A 58 -9.85 7.53 7.25
C GLY A 58 -8.81 7.58 8.38
N TYR A 59 -8.36 6.44 8.90
CA TYR A 59 -7.39 6.39 10.00
C TYR A 59 -6.21 5.46 9.75
N HIS A 60 -6.33 4.48 8.85
CA HIS A 60 -5.22 3.60 8.51
C HIS A 60 -4.54 4.01 7.20
N MET A 61 -3.22 3.84 7.17
CA MET A 61 -2.40 3.99 5.97
C MET A 61 -1.51 2.77 5.80
N ALA A 62 -1.17 2.45 4.56
CA ALA A 62 -0.21 1.41 4.20
C ALA A 62 0.98 2.03 3.48
N THR A 63 2.15 1.48 3.72
CA THR A 63 3.38 1.85 3.00
C THR A 63 4.10 0.60 2.53
N GLY A 64 4.53 0.58 1.27
CA GLY A 64 5.40 -0.45 0.68
C GLY A 64 6.78 0.13 0.40
N SER A 65 7.83 -0.65 0.66
CA SER A 65 9.21 -0.17 0.60
C SER A 65 10.15 -1.10 -0.17
N GLU A 66 11.29 -0.54 -0.56
CA GLU A 66 12.46 -1.27 -1.05
C GLU A 66 13.06 -2.23 0.00
N ASP A 67 12.74 -2.04 1.29
CA ASP A 67 13.14 -2.97 2.35
C ASP A 67 12.34 -4.30 2.37
N ASN A 68 11.54 -4.54 1.32
CA ASN A 68 10.66 -5.70 1.11
C ASN A 68 9.46 -5.79 2.08
N GLY A 69 9.35 -4.83 3.00
CA GLY A 69 8.30 -4.76 4.00
C GLY A 69 7.12 -3.91 3.56
N THR A 70 5.97 -4.26 4.11
CA THR A 70 4.79 -3.39 4.13
C THR A 70 4.49 -3.01 5.57
N LYS A 71 4.20 -1.74 5.84
CA LYS A 71 3.80 -1.28 7.19
C LYS A 71 2.41 -0.69 7.16
N ILE A 72 1.66 -0.94 8.24
CA ILE A 72 0.35 -0.34 8.49
C ILE A 72 0.48 0.64 9.64
N TRP A 73 -0.06 1.83 9.43
CA TRP A 73 0.02 2.95 10.34
C TRP A 73 -1.38 3.34 10.79
N ASP A 74 -1.50 3.69 12.07
CA ASP A 74 -2.74 4.23 12.63
C ASP A 74 -2.51 5.72 12.91
N LEU A 75 -3.31 6.57 12.24
CA LEU A 75 -3.28 8.02 12.36
C LEU A 75 -3.67 8.50 13.76
N ARG A 76 -4.61 7.81 14.43
CA ARG A 76 -5.09 8.15 15.78
C ARG A 76 -4.01 7.85 16.81
N GLN A 77 -3.33 6.71 16.67
CA GLN A 77 -2.24 6.30 17.54
C GLN A 77 -0.89 6.92 17.16
N ARG A 78 -0.80 7.52 15.96
CA ARG A 78 0.40 8.13 15.38
C ARG A 78 1.62 7.21 15.38
N LYS A 79 1.43 5.93 15.07
CA LYS A 79 2.51 4.93 15.03
C LYS A 79 2.26 3.82 14.02
N CYS A 80 3.31 3.07 13.73
CA CYS A 80 3.21 1.77 13.07
C CYS A 80 2.49 0.80 14.01
N VAL A 81 1.40 0.20 13.54
CA VAL A 81 0.63 -0.80 14.28
C VAL A 81 0.93 -2.22 13.81
N TYR A 82 1.34 -2.39 12.55
CA TYR A 82 1.76 -3.68 12.01
C TYR A 82 2.91 -3.53 11.01
N THR A 83 3.84 -4.48 11.06
CA THR A 83 4.84 -4.69 10.00
C THR A 83 4.60 -6.06 9.39
N VAL A 84 4.27 -6.08 8.11
CA VAL A 84 4.00 -7.27 7.33
C VAL A 84 5.29 -7.61 6.56
N PRO A 85 5.95 -8.76 6.83
CA PRO A 85 7.06 -9.24 6.02
C PRO A 85 6.49 -9.76 4.68
N SER A 86 6.16 -8.82 3.81
CA SER A 86 5.22 -9.07 2.72
C SER A 86 5.82 -9.86 1.58
N HIS A 87 7.06 -9.55 1.20
CA HIS A 87 7.66 -10.01 -0.05
C HIS A 87 9.15 -10.33 0.12
N THR A 88 9.74 -11.01 -0.86
CA THR A 88 11.19 -11.31 -0.90
C THR A 88 11.98 -10.26 -1.67
N ASN A 89 11.29 -9.26 -2.23
CA ASN A 89 11.86 -8.16 -2.99
C ASN A 89 10.98 -6.90 -2.80
N ILE A 90 11.42 -5.79 -3.39
CA ILE A 90 10.82 -4.45 -3.32
C ILE A 90 9.29 -4.52 -3.44
N VAL A 91 8.58 -3.87 -2.52
CA VAL A 91 7.13 -3.68 -2.59
C VAL A 91 6.85 -2.44 -3.44
N SER A 92 6.30 -2.65 -4.63
CA SER A 92 6.13 -1.63 -5.66
C SER A 92 4.76 -0.95 -5.63
N ALA A 93 3.74 -1.61 -5.07
CA ALA A 93 2.41 -1.04 -4.93
C ALA A 93 1.69 -1.66 -3.71
N VAL A 94 0.85 -0.85 -3.07
CA VAL A 94 -0.05 -1.26 -1.98
C VAL A 94 -1.43 -0.65 -2.23
N LYS A 95 -2.50 -1.42 -1.96
CA LYS A 95 -3.88 -0.96 -2.10
C LYS A 95 -4.77 -1.57 -1.02
N PHE A 96 -5.46 -0.73 -0.25
CA PHE A 96 -6.55 -1.19 0.61
C PHE A 96 -7.76 -1.56 -0.24
N GLN A 97 -8.54 -2.51 0.25
CA GLN A 97 -9.86 -2.76 -0.28
C GLN A 97 -10.74 -1.50 -0.15
N PRO A 98 -11.31 -1.01 -1.26
CA PRO A 98 -12.29 0.07 -1.22
C PRO A 98 -13.50 -0.26 -0.32
N HIS A 99 -14.10 0.78 0.25
CA HIS A 99 -15.32 0.79 1.09
C HIS A 99 -15.20 0.13 2.46
N SER A 100 -14.49 -1.00 2.60
CA SER A 100 -14.43 -1.74 3.86
C SER A 100 -13.04 -1.83 4.50
N GLY A 101 -11.96 -1.72 3.71
CA GLY A 101 -10.60 -1.89 4.22
C GLY A 101 -10.31 -3.28 4.81
N ASN A 102 -11.14 -4.30 4.53
CA ASN A 102 -11.01 -5.62 5.16
C ASN A 102 -9.80 -6.42 4.66
N TYR A 103 -9.21 -6.03 3.53
CA TYR A 103 -7.93 -6.57 3.10
C TYR A 103 -7.03 -5.49 2.49
N LEU A 104 -5.74 -5.81 2.47
CA LEU A 104 -4.71 -5.08 1.75
C LEU A 104 -4.18 -5.97 0.63
N VAL A 105 -3.94 -5.40 -0.54
CA VAL A 105 -3.21 -6.05 -1.62
C VAL A 105 -1.85 -5.39 -1.77
N THR A 106 -0.80 -6.18 -1.92
CA THR A 106 0.57 -5.73 -2.16
C THR A 106 1.09 -6.34 -3.45
N ALA A 107 1.92 -5.61 -4.18
CA ALA A 107 2.60 -6.09 -5.38
C ALA A 107 4.11 -5.88 -5.24
N SER A 108 4.91 -6.77 -5.86
CA SER A 108 6.36 -6.77 -5.66
C SER A 108 7.15 -7.12 -6.91
N TYR A 109 8.42 -6.71 -6.86
CA TYR A 109 9.46 -7.11 -7.79
C TYR A 109 9.81 -8.61 -7.71
N ASP A 110 9.28 -9.35 -6.73
CA ASP A 110 9.38 -10.81 -6.66
C ASP A 110 8.48 -11.54 -7.68
N GLY A 111 7.71 -10.80 -8.49
CA GLY A 111 6.81 -11.35 -9.51
C GLY A 111 5.45 -11.77 -8.96
N THR A 112 5.14 -11.43 -7.71
CA THR A 112 3.87 -11.77 -7.06
C THR A 112 3.11 -10.54 -6.60
N ALA A 113 1.80 -10.72 -6.47
CA ALA A 113 0.97 -9.89 -5.62
C ALA A 113 0.37 -10.75 -4.50
N LYS A 114 0.07 -10.16 -3.35
CA LYS A 114 -0.43 -10.87 -2.16
C LYS A 114 -1.60 -10.13 -1.54
N ILE A 115 -2.54 -10.88 -0.98
CA ILE A 115 -3.69 -10.35 -0.24
C ILE A 115 -3.49 -10.66 1.24
N TRP A 116 -3.77 -9.68 2.10
CA TRP A 116 -3.61 -9.74 3.55
C TRP A 116 -4.94 -9.38 4.21
N ALA A 117 -5.43 -10.22 5.13
CA ALA A 117 -6.74 -10.01 5.77
C ALA A 117 -6.65 -9.20 7.08
N HIS A 118 -7.41 -8.11 7.19
CA HIS A 118 -7.60 -7.34 8.43
C HIS A 118 -8.47 -8.14 9.42
N PRO A 119 -8.27 -8.05 10.76
CA PRO A 119 -7.34 -7.17 11.48
C PRO A 119 -5.96 -7.75 11.75
N THR A 120 -5.74 -9.03 11.49
CA THR A 120 -4.47 -9.70 11.83
C THR A 120 -3.39 -9.48 10.80
N TRP A 121 -3.76 -8.99 9.60
CA TRP A 121 -2.92 -8.92 8.41
C TRP A 121 -2.29 -10.26 8.07
N ALA A 122 -3.03 -11.34 8.31
CA ALA A 122 -2.62 -12.69 7.96
C ALA A 122 -2.58 -12.84 6.42
N PRO A 123 -1.60 -13.58 5.87
CA PRO A 123 -1.54 -13.85 4.44
C PRO A 123 -2.76 -14.67 4.02
N LEU A 124 -3.50 -14.18 3.04
CA LEU A 124 -4.72 -14.81 2.56
C LEU A 124 -4.51 -15.52 1.22
N LYS A 125 -3.85 -14.85 0.27
CA LYS A 125 -3.63 -15.38 -1.09
C LYS A 125 -2.33 -14.83 -1.66
N THR A 126 -1.60 -15.68 -2.38
CA THR A 126 -0.51 -15.24 -3.26
C THR A 126 -0.94 -15.42 -4.72
N MET A 127 -0.92 -14.33 -5.46
CA MET A 127 -1.17 -14.25 -6.89
C MET A 127 0.18 -14.36 -7.61
N ALA A 128 0.56 -15.60 -7.94
CA ALA A 128 1.78 -15.91 -8.67
C ALA A 128 1.46 -16.18 -10.14
N GLY A 129 2.27 -15.66 -11.06
CA GLY A 129 2.11 -15.91 -12.48
C GLY A 129 2.74 -14.87 -13.41
N HIS A 130 3.24 -13.76 -12.89
CA HIS A 130 4.12 -12.86 -13.64
C HIS A 130 5.54 -13.43 -13.71
N GLU A 131 6.21 -13.23 -14.83
CA GLU A 131 7.59 -13.70 -15.06
C GLU A 131 8.64 -12.63 -14.74
N SER A 132 8.18 -11.45 -14.35
CA SER A 132 9.02 -10.32 -13.96
C SER A 132 8.32 -9.44 -12.93
N ARG A 133 8.99 -8.35 -12.57
CA ARG A 133 8.60 -7.39 -11.53
C ARG A 133 7.16 -6.92 -11.73
N VAL A 134 6.31 -7.10 -10.73
CA VAL A 134 4.98 -6.47 -10.73
C VAL A 134 5.18 -5.00 -10.37
N MET A 135 4.67 -4.11 -11.21
CA MET A 135 4.91 -2.66 -11.14
C MET A 135 3.66 -1.89 -10.72
N GLY A 136 2.48 -2.39 -11.06
CA GLY A 136 1.22 -1.73 -10.78
C GLY A 136 0.18 -2.68 -10.23
N LEU A 137 -0.74 -2.11 -9.47
CA LEU A 137 -1.79 -2.81 -8.76
C LEU A 137 -3.02 -1.90 -8.70
N ASP A 138 -4.18 -2.44 -9.02
CA ASP A 138 -5.46 -1.76 -8.81
C ASP A 138 -6.57 -2.76 -8.45
N ILE A 139 -7.61 -2.27 -7.78
CA ILE A 139 -8.75 -3.08 -7.34
C ILE A 139 -10.01 -2.48 -7.98
N SER A 140 -10.82 -3.32 -8.64
CA SER A 140 -12.06 -2.83 -9.23
C SER A 140 -13.02 -2.33 -8.14
N PRO A 141 -13.80 -1.25 -8.38
CA PRO A 141 -14.75 -0.74 -7.39
C PRO A 141 -15.82 -1.73 -6.94
N ASP A 142 -16.18 -2.68 -7.81
CA ASP A 142 -17.11 -3.77 -7.49
C ASP A 142 -16.45 -4.95 -6.77
N LEU A 143 -15.15 -4.82 -6.47
CA LEU A 143 -14.32 -5.78 -5.74
C LEU A 143 -14.21 -7.16 -6.39
N LYS A 144 -14.62 -7.33 -7.64
CA LYS A 144 -14.55 -8.61 -8.34
C LYS A 144 -13.18 -8.91 -8.91
N TYR A 145 -12.40 -7.87 -9.19
CA TYR A 145 -11.13 -8.00 -9.89
C TYR A 145 -10.01 -7.25 -9.18
N ILE A 146 -8.85 -7.89 -9.14
CA ILE A 146 -7.58 -7.24 -8.90
C ILE A 146 -6.83 -7.24 -10.22
N ALA A 147 -6.27 -6.10 -10.60
CA ALA A 147 -5.44 -5.97 -11.79
C ALA A 147 -3.98 -5.79 -11.38
N THR A 148 -3.07 -6.54 -11.99
CA THR A 148 -1.62 -6.36 -11.81
C THR A 148 -0.96 -6.12 -13.16
N SER A 149 0.01 -5.21 -13.22
CA SER A 149 0.84 -4.98 -14.41
C SER A 149 2.30 -5.29 -14.10
N SER A 150 3.03 -5.81 -15.08
CA SER A 150 4.41 -6.28 -14.87
C SER A 150 5.36 -5.87 -15.99
N TYR A 151 6.65 -5.84 -15.65
CA TYR A 151 7.76 -5.66 -16.57
C TYR A 151 7.89 -6.82 -17.58
N ASP A 152 7.16 -7.93 -17.39
CA ASP A 152 7.04 -9.02 -18.38
C ASP A 152 6.19 -8.63 -19.62
N ARG A 153 5.73 -7.37 -19.68
CA ARG A 153 4.89 -6.80 -20.74
C ARG A 153 3.46 -7.35 -20.76
N THR A 154 3.00 -7.88 -19.63
CA THR A 154 1.62 -8.32 -19.45
C THR A 154 0.94 -7.60 -18.29
N PHE A 155 -0.39 -7.56 -18.35
CA PHE A 155 -1.21 -7.37 -17.16
C PHE A 155 -2.03 -8.64 -16.93
N LYS A 156 -2.41 -8.90 -15.68
CA LYS A 156 -3.26 -10.02 -15.28
C LYS A 156 -4.45 -9.51 -14.48
N LEU A 157 -5.59 -10.14 -14.70
CA LEU A 157 -6.79 -9.95 -13.89
C LEU A 157 -6.98 -11.18 -13.01
N TRP A 158 -7.16 -10.94 -11.73
CA TRP A 158 -7.36 -11.96 -10.72
C TRP A 158 -8.78 -11.83 -10.20
N VAL A 159 -9.50 -12.94 -10.15
CA VAL A 159 -10.81 -12.96 -9.48
C VAL A 159 -10.57 -12.82 -7.98
N SER A 160 -11.13 -11.75 -7.44
CA SER A 160 -11.25 -11.52 -6.01
C SER A 160 -12.45 -12.36 -5.54
N GLU A 161 -12.18 -13.56 -5.05
CA GLU A 161 -13.21 -14.42 -4.46
C GLU A 161 -13.61 -13.96 -3.04
N TYR A 162 -13.09 -12.82 -2.59
CA TYR A 162 -13.43 -12.21 -1.31
C TYR A 162 -14.59 -11.22 -1.45
N SER A 163 -15.72 -11.71 -1.94
CA SER A 163 -17.02 -11.06 -1.72
C SER A 163 -17.44 -11.37 -0.28
N GLY A 164 -17.40 -10.36 0.60
CA GLY A 164 -17.55 -10.47 2.05
C GLY A 164 -18.50 -11.56 2.56
N GLY A 165 -17.99 -12.36 3.50
CA GLY A 165 -18.76 -13.33 4.25
C GLY A 165 -18.08 -13.68 5.56
N LEU A 166 -18.38 -12.91 6.60
CA LEU A 166 -18.60 -13.36 7.98
C LEU A 166 -19.74 -12.53 8.57
#